data_AF-A0A2E3ZBL0-F1
#
_entry.id   AF-A0A2E3ZBL0-F1
#
_cell.length_a   1.000
_cell.length_b   1.000
_cell.length_c   1.000
_cell.angle_alpha   90.00
_cell.angle_beta   90.00
_cell.angle_gamma   90.00
#
_symmetry.space_group_name_H-M   'P 1'
#
loop_
_entity.id
_entity.type
_entity.pdbx_description
1 polymer ?
#
loop_
_entity_poly.entity_id
_entity_poly.type
_entity_poly.pdbx_seq_one_letter_code
_entity_poly.pdbx_strand_id
1 'polypeptide(L)'
;MKRNFDAAGNFTGYSSKLRRFTERGNLRYKELVESHSKESPQNVPDELLFDDEFSEEIGTDVILTQREYETQYDLVEHYYPAIRHDFGKELSPSEIMRSDTVFNWVSAFFFGSLGDPEKVIDTDYYYFLSFKSEKQFDSSTYRNKIFGWYMFYQYHMEESFLALSRHPNVYGDICEGLLARSEFRFSSGFLATFNRLYSVTKDANDVRKTRLLKGRVSATGPLKGGKKVEKWPGSFRRCIKRYQQLSRTFDIHHMPTDEVSLALGDEFVFTDED
;
A
#
# COMPACT_ATOMS: atom_id res chain seq x y z
N MET A 1 -1.49 20.15 17.02
CA MET A 1 -1.72 20.32 15.57
C MET A 1 -1.02 21.58 15.08
N LYS A 2 -0.21 21.49 14.02
CA LYS A 2 0.35 22.68 13.35
C LYS A 2 -0.16 22.73 11.92
N ARG A 3 -0.85 23.82 11.55
CA ARG A 3 -1.20 24.10 10.15
C ARG A 3 0.07 24.52 9.42
N ASN A 4 0.34 23.88 8.28
CA ASN A 4 1.47 24.22 7.44
C ASN A 4 1.01 25.23 6.38
N PHE A 5 1.86 26.21 6.11
CA PHE A 5 1.63 27.21 5.07
C PHE A 5 2.89 27.31 4.20
N ASP A 6 2.71 27.52 2.89
CA ASP A 6 3.83 27.83 1.99
C ASP A 6 4.36 29.26 2.19
N ALA A 7 5.40 29.64 1.44
CA ALA A 7 5.97 30.99 1.51
C ALA A 7 4.99 32.10 1.08
N ALA A 8 3.91 31.75 0.37
CA ALA A 8 2.85 32.66 -0.04
C ALA A 8 1.67 32.70 0.95
N GLY A 9 1.72 31.91 2.04
CA GLY A 9 0.68 31.84 3.06
C GLY A 9 -0.48 30.91 2.69
N ASN A 10 -0.36 30.09 1.64
CA ASN A 10 -1.38 29.10 1.29
C ASN A 10 -1.27 27.88 2.21
N PHE A 11 -2.41 27.35 2.64
CA PHE A 11 -2.45 26.13 3.46
C PHE A 11 -1.91 24.93 2.66
N THR A 12 -0.92 24.24 3.21
CA THR A 12 -0.26 23.08 2.58
C THR A 12 -0.56 21.76 3.26
N GLY A 13 -1.30 21.77 4.37
CA GLY A 13 -1.69 20.57 5.11
C GLY A 13 -1.46 20.68 6.61
N TYR A 14 -1.66 19.56 7.29
CA TYR A 14 -1.43 19.43 8.73
C TYR A 14 -0.13 18.71 9.07
N SER A 15 0.44 19.08 10.22
CA SER A 15 1.45 18.29 10.92
C SER A 15 0.89 17.81 12.25
N SER A 16 1.01 16.51 12.52
CA SER A 16 0.54 15.88 13.76
C SER A 16 1.43 14.73 14.16
N LYS A 17 1.54 14.49 15.47
CA LYS A 17 2.00 13.19 15.97
C LYS A 17 0.98 12.11 15.64
N LEU A 18 1.39 10.85 15.70
CA LEU A 18 0.49 9.71 15.52
C LEU A 18 -0.60 9.75 16.60
N ARG A 19 -1.85 9.52 16.17
CA ARG A 19 -2.99 9.33 17.05
C ARG A 19 -3.67 8.02 16.70
N ARG A 20 -4.58 7.57 17.55
CA ARG A 20 -5.58 6.54 17.22
C ARG A 20 -6.96 7.11 17.43
N PHE A 21 -7.95 6.56 16.73
CA PHE A 21 -9.33 6.87 17.03
C PHE A 21 -9.78 6.29 18.38
N THR A 22 -10.64 7.02 19.07
CA THR A 22 -11.52 6.45 20.10
C THR A 22 -12.57 5.56 19.42
N GLU A 23 -13.35 4.80 20.18
CA GLU A 23 -14.47 4.02 19.61
C GLU A 23 -15.43 4.91 18.81
N ARG A 24 -15.74 6.10 19.35
CA ARG A 24 -16.59 7.09 18.70
C ARG A 24 -15.97 7.67 17.44
N GLY A 25 -14.68 7.99 17.46
CA GLY A 25 -13.96 8.43 16.27
C GLY A 25 -13.94 7.36 15.18
N ASN A 26 -13.71 6.10 15.54
CA ASN A 26 -13.64 5.00 14.60
C ASN A 26 -15.01 4.76 13.93
N LEU A 27 -16.09 4.80 14.71
CA LEU A 27 -17.45 4.72 14.18
C LEU A 27 -17.78 5.91 13.27
N ARG A 28 -17.43 7.13 13.69
CA ARG A 28 -17.67 8.33 12.88
C ARG A 28 -16.89 8.33 11.57
N TYR A 29 -15.66 7.82 11.58
CA TYR A 29 -14.87 7.66 10.37
C TYR A 29 -15.46 6.60 9.43
N LYS A 30 -15.95 5.48 9.98
CA LYS A 30 -16.66 4.46 9.21
C LYS A 30 -17.86 5.06 8.48
N GLU A 31 -18.73 5.80 9.19
CA GLU A 31 -19.88 6.49 8.60
C GLU A 31 -19.47 7.46 7.49
N LEU A 32 -18.35 8.17 7.68
CA LEU A 32 -17.82 9.09 6.67
C LEU A 32 -17.40 8.33 5.40
N VAL A 33 -16.69 7.21 5.54
CA VAL A 33 -16.28 6.37 4.39
C VAL A 33 -17.50 5.80 3.68
N GLU A 34 -18.46 5.24 4.41
CA GLU A 34 -19.68 4.62 3.86
C GLU A 34 -20.61 5.64 3.17
N SER A 35 -20.62 6.90 3.63
CA SER A 35 -21.43 7.98 3.05
C SER A 35 -20.71 8.75 1.94
N HIS A 36 -19.41 8.51 1.71
CA HIS A 36 -18.63 9.21 0.71
C HIS A 36 -19.10 8.83 -0.70
N SER A 37 -19.60 9.81 -1.43
CA SER A 37 -20.10 9.63 -2.80
C SER A 37 -19.57 10.72 -3.71
N LYS A 38 -19.58 10.49 -5.02
CA LYS A 38 -19.17 11.49 -6.01
C LYS A 38 -20.07 12.74 -5.99
N GLU A 39 -21.31 12.59 -5.54
CA GLU A 39 -22.28 13.70 -5.44
C GLU A 39 -22.10 14.51 -4.14
N SER A 40 -21.45 13.92 -3.13
CA SER A 40 -21.12 14.56 -1.87
C SER A 40 -19.72 14.13 -1.41
N PRO A 41 -18.66 14.62 -2.07
CA PRO A 41 -17.30 14.36 -1.63
C PRO A 41 -17.11 15.01 -0.25
N GLN A 42 -16.89 14.18 0.76
CA GLN A 42 -16.65 14.64 2.13
C GLN A 42 -15.15 14.61 2.42
N ASN A 43 -14.61 15.75 2.81
CA ASN A 43 -13.32 15.81 3.48
C ASN A 43 -13.46 15.28 4.90
N VAL A 44 -12.37 14.70 5.43
CA VAL A 44 -12.31 14.31 6.84
C VAL A 44 -12.30 15.58 7.70
N PRO A 45 -13.27 15.78 8.61
CA PRO A 45 -13.31 16.95 9.48
C PRO A 45 -12.10 17.01 10.41
N ASP A 46 -11.55 18.21 10.63
CA ASP A 46 -10.45 18.43 11.58
C ASP A 46 -10.80 17.89 12.98
N GLU A 47 -12.04 18.07 13.43
CA GLU A 47 -12.54 17.60 14.73
C GLU A 47 -12.38 16.09 14.89
N LEU A 48 -12.67 15.33 13.83
CA LEU A 48 -12.52 13.87 13.84
C LEU A 48 -11.06 13.45 14.05
N LEU A 49 -10.11 14.20 13.48
CA LEU A 49 -8.68 13.88 13.52
C LEU A 49 -7.97 14.36 14.79
N PHE A 50 -8.45 15.44 15.42
CA PHE A 50 -7.67 16.17 16.42
C PHE A 50 -8.40 16.45 17.72
N ASP A 51 -9.72 16.33 17.77
CA ASP A 51 -10.45 16.47 19.03
C ASP A 51 -10.27 15.21 19.88
N ASP A 52 -10.11 15.40 21.19
CA ASP A 52 -9.85 14.33 22.15
C ASP A 52 -11.08 13.43 22.35
N GLU A 53 -12.28 13.91 21.97
CA GLU A 53 -13.49 13.09 21.90
C GLU A 53 -13.38 11.96 20.85
N PHE A 54 -12.72 12.22 19.73
CA PHE A 54 -12.66 11.31 18.59
C PHE A 54 -11.30 10.65 18.41
N SER A 55 -10.22 11.26 18.91
CA SER A 55 -8.86 10.77 18.67
C SER A 55 -7.96 11.06 19.86
N GLU A 56 -7.01 10.16 20.15
CA GLU A 56 -6.03 10.35 21.22
C GLU A 56 -4.61 10.21 20.69
N GLU A 57 -3.71 11.09 21.11
CA GLU A 57 -2.29 11.03 20.76
C GLU A 57 -1.63 9.79 21.34
N ILE A 58 -0.82 9.12 20.53
CA ILE A 58 -0.04 7.97 20.95
C ILE A 58 1.42 8.40 20.95
N GLY A 59 2.13 8.19 22.07
CA GLY A 59 3.44 8.75 22.41
C GLY A 59 4.60 8.49 21.45
N THR A 60 4.52 9.01 20.22
CA THR A 60 5.61 9.08 19.25
C THR A 60 6.09 10.51 19.10
N ASP A 61 7.40 10.66 18.88
CA ASP A 61 8.00 11.93 18.50
C ASP A 61 8.02 12.12 16.98
N VAL A 62 7.60 11.10 16.20
CA VAL A 62 7.53 11.19 14.75
C VAL A 62 6.34 12.06 14.34
N ILE A 63 6.63 13.13 13.60
CA ILE A 63 5.62 14.04 13.07
C ILE A 63 5.21 13.59 11.67
N LEU A 64 3.93 13.26 11.52
CA LEU A 64 3.29 13.02 10.24
C LEU A 64 2.87 14.35 9.62
N THR A 65 3.11 14.50 8.32
CA THR A 65 2.80 15.71 7.57
C THR A 65 1.97 15.36 6.35
N GLN A 66 0.84 16.03 6.19
CA GLN A 66 0.12 16.02 4.92
C GLN A 66 0.93 16.82 3.90
N ARG A 67 1.17 16.18 2.76
CA ARG A 67 1.79 16.75 1.56
C ARG A 67 1.40 15.87 0.39
N GLU A 68 1.71 16.29 -0.82
CA GLU A 68 1.62 15.42 -1.98
C GLU A 68 2.74 14.38 -1.95
N TYR A 69 2.38 13.14 -2.27
CA TYR A 69 3.31 12.02 -2.37
C TYR A 69 3.25 11.49 -3.80
N GLU A 70 4.41 11.34 -4.44
CA GLU A 70 4.49 10.88 -5.82
C GLU A 70 4.04 9.42 -5.93
N THR A 71 4.41 8.60 -4.93
CA THR A 71 4.11 7.17 -4.91
C THR A 71 3.51 6.69 -3.58
N GLN A 72 2.83 5.55 -3.60
CA GLN A 72 2.41 4.82 -2.40
C GLN A 72 3.62 4.49 -1.51
N TYR A 73 4.77 4.20 -2.14
CA TYR A 73 6.03 3.93 -1.47
C TYR A 73 6.48 5.13 -0.62
N ASP A 74 6.50 6.33 -1.20
CA ASP A 74 6.90 7.54 -0.47
C ASP A 74 5.97 7.82 0.71
N LEU A 75 4.67 7.55 0.55
CA LEU A 75 3.70 7.72 1.61
C LEU A 75 3.92 6.71 2.75
N VAL A 76 4.11 5.41 2.45
CA VAL A 76 4.37 4.41 3.49
C VAL A 76 5.70 4.63 4.19
N GLU A 77 6.76 4.94 3.46
CA GLU A 77 8.05 5.27 4.04
C GLU A 77 7.95 6.47 5.00
N HIS A 78 7.10 7.44 4.69
CA HIS A 78 6.88 8.60 5.56
C HIS A 78 6.21 8.24 6.89
N TYR A 79 5.15 7.42 6.88
CA TYR A 79 4.43 7.09 8.12
C TYR A 79 4.96 5.84 8.84
N TYR A 80 5.74 4.99 8.17
CA TYR A 80 6.28 3.75 8.71
C TYR A 80 7.08 3.96 10.02
N PRO A 81 8.00 4.94 10.12
CA PRO A 81 8.73 5.21 11.37
C PRO A 81 7.81 5.57 12.54
N ALA A 82 6.69 6.26 12.27
CA ALA A 82 5.73 6.62 13.32
C ALA A 82 5.03 5.38 13.89
N ILE A 83 4.63 4.44 13.03
CA ILE A 83 3.93 3.21 13.45
C ILE A 83 4.90 2.20 14.09
N ARG A 84 6.14 2.12 13.59
CA ARG A 84 7.18 1.21 14.11
C ARG A 84 7.88 1.75 15.37
N HIS A 85 7.55 2.96 15.80
CA HIS A 85 8.15 3.60 16.97
C HIS A 85 8.01 2.71 18.21
N ASP A 86 8.98 2.77 19.13
CA ASP A 86 8.87 2.10 20.42
C ASP A 86 8.03 2.97 21.35
N PHE A 87 6.80 2.57 21.60
CA PHE A 87 5.88 3.26 22.51
C PHE A 87 6.08 2.80 23.97
N GLY A 88 7.17 2.10 24.26
CA GLY A 88 7.53 1.64 25.59
C GLY A 88 6.50 0.64 26.13
N LYS A 89 6.04 0.88 27.36
CA LYS A 89 5.09 -0.02 28.04
C LYS A 89 3.63 0.22 27.66
N GLU A 90 3.33 1.31 26.95
CA GLU A 90 1.95 1.71 26.67
C GLU A 90 1.34 0.90 25.53
N LEU A 91 2.14 0.61 24.49
CA LEU A 91 1.73 -0.15 23.31
C LEU A 91 2.91 -0.95 22.76
N SER A 92 2.80 -2.27 22.76
CA SER A 92 3.74 -3.13 22.05
C SER A 92 3.54 -2.99 20.53
N PRO A 93 4.60 -3.24 19.73
CA PRO A 93 4.46 -3.29 18.28
C PRO A 93 3.36 -4.25 17.82
N SER A 94 3.16 -5.37 18.52
CA SER A 94 2.12 -6.34 18.20
C SER A 94 0.69 -5.83 18.46
N GLU A 95 0.51 -4.93 19.41
CA GLU A 95 -0.80 -4.29 19.67
C GLU A 95 -1.13 -3.26 18.59
N ILE A 96 -0.15 -2.47 18.17
CA ILE A 96 -0.32 -1.52 17.06
C ILE A 96 -0.68 -2.25 15.76
N MET A 97 -0.01 -3.36 15.48
CA MET A 97 -0.33 -4.22 14.32
C MET A 97 -1.76 -4.76 14.32
N ARG A 98 -2.42 -4.80 15.48
CA ARG A 98 -3.80 -5.25 15.65
C ARG A 98 -4.78 -4.11 15.95
N SER A 99 -4.32 -2.87 15.92
CA SER A 99 -5.14 -1.69 16.20
C SER A 99 -5.69 -1.11 14.91
N ASP A 100 -6.94 -1.42 14.60
CA ASP A 100 -7.63 -0.81 13.47
C ASP A 100 -7.78 0.70 13.66
N THR A 101 -7.97 1.16 14.90
CA THR A 101 -8.07 2.57 15.26
C THR A 101 -6.84 3.40 14.91
N VAL A 102 -5.61 2.84 14.98
CA VAL A 102 -4.39 3.52 14.51
C VAL A 102 -4.41 3.64 12.99
N PHE A 103 -4.59 2.53 12.28
CA PHE A 103 -4.54 2.51 10.82
C PHE A 103 -5.69 3.30 10.18
N ASN A 104 -6.86 3.30 10.81
CA ASN A 104 -8.00 4.11 10.40
C ASN A 104 -7.74 5.59 10.62
N TRP A 105 -7.11 5.99 11.73
CA TRP A 105 -6.70 7.38 11.92
C TRP A 105 -5.68 7.82 10.88
N VAL A 106 -4.67 6.99 10.56
CA VAL A 106 -3.70 7.28 9.50
C VAL A 106 -4.37 7.36 8.13
N SER A 107 -5.33 6.47 7.84
CA SER A 107 -6.13 6.50 6.62
C SER A 107 -6.95 7.79 6.50
N ALA A 108 -7.57 8.23 7.60
CA ALA A 108 -8.30 9.49 7.67
C ALA A 108 -7.35 10.70 7.52
N PHE A 109 -6.18 10.67 8.16
CA PHE A 109 -5.18 11.72 8.08
C PHE A 109 -4.63 11.89 6.66
N PHE A 110 -4.47 10.81 5.89
CA PHE A 110 -4.02 10.88 4.49
C PHE A 110 -5.17 10.77 3.48
N PHE A 111 -6.43 10.90 3.90
CA PHE A 111 -7.58 10.61 3.05
C PHE A 111 -7.58 11.38 1.73
N GLY A 112 -7.19 12.66 1.75
CA GLY A 112 -7.07 13.49 0.55
C GLY A 112 -6.00 13.01 -0.45
N SER A 113 -4.96 12.31 0.01
CA SER A 113 -3.95 11.67 -0.86
C SER A 113 -4.40 10.29 -1.33
N LEU A 114 -5.17 9.57 -0.51
CA LEU A 114 -5.64 8.22 -0.80
C LEU A 114 -6.85 8.19 -1.73
N GLY A 115 -7.73 9.17 -1.62
CA GLY A 115 -8.93 9.30 -2.45
C GLY A 115 -8.64 10.10 -3.72
N ASP A 116 -9.42 9.83 -4.76
CA ASP A 116 -9.61 10.81 -5.82
C ASP A 116 -10.94 11.51 -5.47
N PRO A 117 -10.93 12.82 -5.14
CA PRO A 117 -12.12 13.53 -4.70
C PRO A 117 -13.23 13.55 -5.76
N GLU A 118 -12.90 13.24 -7.03
CA GLU A 118 -13.86 13.19 -8.12
C GLU A 118 -14.40 11.77 -8.40
N LYS A 119 -13.92 10.75 -7.66
CA LYS A 119 -14.36 9.36 -7.82
C LYS A 119 -15.09 8.85 -6.58
N VAL A 120 -16.16 8.08 -6.84
CA VAL A 120 -16.83 7.30 -5.80
C VAL A 120 -15.82 6.36 -5.16
N ILE A 121 -15.89 6.20 -3.84
CA ILE A 121 -15.21 5.11 -3.15
C ILE A 121 -15.85 3.81 -3.62
N ASP A 122 -15.16 3.11 -4.52
CA ASP A 122 -15.67 1.87 -5.11
C ASP A 122 -15.69 0.74 -4.08
N THR A 123 -14.90 0.84 -3.00
CA THR A 123 -14.97 -0.11 -1.89
C THR A 123 -14.41 0.41 -0.57
N ASP A 124 -15.22 0.34 0.50
CA ASP A 124 -14.92 0.89 1.82
C ASP A 124 -13.67 0.28 2.47
N TYR A 125 -13.41 -1.01 2.23
CA TYR A 125 -12.26 -1.70 2.85
C TYR A 125 -10.90 -1.14 2.42
N TYR A 126 -10.83 -0.34 1.35
CA TYR A 126 -9.59 0.36 0.96
C TYR A 126 -9.22 1.47 1.96
N TYR A 127 -10.20 2.03 2.66
CA TYR A 127 -10.05 3.22 3.50
C TYR A 127 -10.35 2.91 4.96
N PHE A 128 -11.30 2.03 5.23
CA PHE A 128 -11.65 1.59 6.57
C PHE A 128 -11.16 0.15 6.83
N LEU A 129 -10.30 -0.01 7.82
CA LEU A 129 -9.83 -1.28 8.32
C LEU A 129 -10.77 -1.78 9.41
N SER A 130 -11.15 -3.06 9.31
CA SER A 130 -11.84 -3.76 10.38
C SER A 130 -11.28 -5.16 10.51
N PHE A 131 -10.88 -5.53 11.72
CA PHE A 131 -10.46 -6.89 12.02
C PHE A 131 -11.69 -7.71 12.42
N LYS A 132 -11.99 -8.78 11.66
CA LYS A 132 -13.12 -9.67 11.98
C LYS A 132 -12.95 -10.43 13.29
N SER A 133 -11.71 -10.69 13.68
CA SER A 133 -11.34 -11.29 14.97
C SER A 133 -9.88 -10.99 15.28
N GLU A 134 -9.49 -11.06 16.56
CA GLU A 134 -8.10 -10.88 17.02
C GLU A 134 -7.09 -11.83 16.36
N LYS A 135 -7.57 -12.97 15.83
CA LYS A 135 -6.73 -14.06 15.33
C LYS A 135 -6.72 -14.21 13.81
N GLN A 136 -7.55 -13.46 13.08
CA GLN A 136 -7.72 -13.70 11.65
C GLN A 136 -7.81 -12.40 10.86
N PHE A 137 -6.71 -12.10 10.17
CA PHE A 137 -6.71 -11.19 9.04
C PHE A 137 -7.35 -11.92 7.85
N ASP A 138 -8.36 -11.31 7.21
CA ASP A 138 -8.90 -11.83 5.97
C ASP A 138 -8.25 -11.16 4.76
N SER A 139 -8.63 -11.56 3.55
CA SER A 139 -8.08 -10.97 2.32
C SER A 139 -8.44 -9.50 2.14
N SER A 140 -9.50 -9.01 2.79
CA SER A 140 -9.91 -7.59 2.73
C SER A 140 -9.08 -6.70 3.66
N THR A 141 -8.61 -7.24 4.79
CA THR A 141 -7.69 -6.53 5.70
C THR A 141 -6.45 -6.01 4.96
N TYR A 142 -5.81 -6.87 4.15
CA TYR A 142 -4.61 -6.51 3.40
C TYR A 142 -4.91 -5.64 2.17
N ARG A 143 -6.18 -5.45 1.84
CA ARG A 143 -6.60 -4.52 0.79
C ARG A 143 -6.75 -3.10 1.32
N ASN A 144 -6.82 -2.89 2.63
CA ASN A 144 -6.74 -1.54 3.16
C ASN A 144 -5.45 -0.87 2.72
N LYS A 145 -5.53 0.34 2.18
CA LYS A 145 -4.39 1.04 1.57
C LYS A 145 -3.26 1.23 2.56
N ILE A 146 -3.53 1.89 3.68
CA ILE A 146 -2.50 2.16 4.68
C ILE A 146 -1.98 0.84 5.28
N PHE A 147 -2.86 -0.02 5.80
CA PHE A 147 -2.40 -1.25 6.46
C PHE A 147 -1.69 -2.22 5.50
N GLY A 148 -2.23 -2.41 4.29
CA GLY A 148 -1.67 -3.27 3.27
C GLY A 148 -0.29 -2.79 2.82
N TRP A 149 -0.13 -1.49 2.52
CA TRP A 149 1.16 -0.92 2.14
C TRP A 149 2.16 -0.97 3.28
N TYR A 150 1.72 -0.65 4.51
CA TYR A 150 2.56 -0.77 5.70
C TYR A 150 3.11 -2.19 5.86
N MET A 151 2.23 -3.20 5.81
CA MET A 151 2.63 -4.59 5.93
C MET A 151 3.64 -4.95 4.84
N PHE A 152 3.34 -4.60 3.60
CA PHE A 152 4.20 -4.92 2.47
C PHE A 152 5.57 -4.25 2.57
N TYR A 153 5.62 -2.98 2.95
CA TYR A 153 6.86 -2.25 3.20
C TYR A 153 7.62 -2.83 4.39
N GLN A 154 6.95 -3.20 5.48
CA GLN A 154 7.61 -3.78 6.66
C GLN A 154 8.36 -5.09 6.32
N TYR A 155 7.78 -5.96 5.49
CA TYR A 155 8.40 -7.23 5.13
C TYR A 155 9.45 -7.12 4.04
N HIS A 156 9.35 -6.11 3.18
CA HIS A 156 10.10 -6.05 1.94
C HIS A 156 10.85 -4.75 1.70
N MET A 157 10.78 -3.78 2.60
CA MET A 157 11.56 -2.53 2.56
C MET A 157 11.66 -1.94 1.14
N GLU A 158 12.86 -1.79 0.61
CA GLU A 158 13.14 -1.25 -0.73
C GLU A 158 12.56 -2.10 -1.86
N GLU A 159 12.51 -3.42 -1.70
CA GLU A 159 11.93 -4.35 -2.66
C GLU A 159 10.40 -4.17 -2.83
N SER A 160 9.73 -3.47 -1.91
CA SER A 160 8.32 -3.11 -2.05
C SER A 160 8.05 -2.01 -3.08
N PHE A 161 9.09 -1.26 -3.51
CA PHE A 161 8.93 -0.07 -4.36
C PHE A 161 8.10 -0.34 -5.61
N LEU A 162 8.39 -1.43 -6.33
CA LEU A 162 7.71 -1.70 -7.60
C LEU A 162 6.21 -1.95 -7.43
N ALA A 163 5.83 -2.61 -6.35
CA ALA A 163 4.42 -2.83 -6.02
C ALA A 163 3.73 -1.52 -5.62
N LEU A 164 4.47 -0.63 -4.96
CA LEU A 164 4.01 0.63 -4.41
C LEU A 164 4.38 1.86 -5.26
N SER A 165 4.70 1.65 -6.54
CA SER A 165 5.25 2.70 -7.42
C SER A 165 4.17 3.60 -8.05
N ARG A 166 2.89 3.38 -7.73
CA ARG A 166 1.76 4.16 -8.24
C ARG A 166 1.49 5.35 -7.33
N HIS A 167 0.81 6.37 -7.86
CA HIS A 167 0.32 7.46 -7.04
C HIS A 167 -0.65 6.95 -5.95
N PRO A 168 -0.66 7.49 -4.71
CA PRO A 168 -1.48 6.97 -3.61
C PRO A 168 -2.99 6.86 -3.88
N ASN A 169 -3.54 7.71 -4.75
CA ASN A 169 -4.95 7.63 -5.14
C ASN A 169 -5.29 6.41 -6.04
N VAL A 170 -4.30 5.80 -6.68
CA VAL A 170 -4.45 4.63 -7.55
C VAL A 170 -3.96 3.40 -6.80
N TYR A 171 -4.83 2.40 -6.56
CA TYR A 171 -4.41 1.16 -5.91
C TYR A 171 -3.43 0.35 -6.79
N GLY A 172 -3.78 0.15 -8.07
CA GLY A 172 -2.91 -0.43 -9.10
C GLY A 172 -2.89 -1.96 -9.15
N ASP A 173 -2.91 -2.53 -10.35
CA ASP A 173 -2.99 -3.98 -10.60
C ASP A 173 -1.87 -4.81 -9.94
N ILE A 174 -0.64 -4.28 -9.86
CA ILE A 174 0.48 -4.99 -9.21
C ILE A 174 0.23 -5.07 -7.71
N CYS A 175 0.03 -3.92 -7.08
CA CYS A 175 -0.24 -3.80 -5.65
C CYS A 175 -1.40 -4.70 -5.24
N GLU A 176 -2.52 -4.63 -5.96
CA GLU A 176 -3.68 -5.50 -5.73
C GLU A 176 -3.34 -6.98 -5.92
N GLY A 177 -2.63 -7.31 -6.99
CA GLY A 177 -2.23 -8.68 -7.29
C GLY A 177 -1.36 -9.31 -6.20
N LEU A 178 -0.45 -8.53 -5.62
CA LEU A 178 0.46 -9.01 -4.58
C LEU A 178 -0.21 -9.00 -3.20
N LEU A 179 -0.87 -7.91 -2.82
CA LEU A 179 -1.49 -7.77 -1.49
C LEU A 179 -2.68 -8.69 -1.26
N ALA A 180 -3.45 -8.99 -2.31
CA ALA A 180 -4.62 -9.86 -2.21
C ALA A 180 -4.25 -11.34 -1.93
N ARG A 181 -2.96 -11.70 -1.93
CA ARG A 181 -2.51 -13.09 -1.91
C ARG A 181 -1.43 -13.29 -0.86
N SER A 182 -1.73 -14.07 0.17
CA SER A 182 -0.84 -14.30 1.31
C SER A 182 0.51 -14.91 0.94
N GLU A 183 0.54 -15.69 -0.14
CA GLU A 183 1.73 -16.40 -0.61
C GLU A 183 2.89 -15.46 -1.00
N PHE A 184 2.56 -14.29 -1.55
CA PHE A 184 3.54 -13.35 -2.09
C PHE A 184 4.05 -12.36 -1.03
N ARG A 185 3.24 -12.11 0.01
CA ARG A 185 3.52 -11.10 1.05
C ARG A 185 4.73 -11.37 1.93
N PHE A 186 5.27 -12.59 1.87
CA PHE A 186 6.39 -12.99 2.72
C PHE A 186 7.53 -13.62 1.91
N SER A 187 7.43 -13.65 0.57
CA SER A 187 8.45 -14.25 -0.28
C SER A 187 9.39 -13.17 -0.83
N SER A 188 10.51 -12.95 -0.15
CA SER A 188 11.55 -12.03 -0.59
C SER A 188 12.17 -12.46 -1.93
N GLY A 189 12.40 -13.77 -2.11
CA GLY A 189 12.91 -14.33 -3.36
C GLY A 189 12.00 -14.03 -4.55
N PHE A 190 10.68 -14.14 -4.36
CA PHE A 190 9.73 -13.75 -5.40
C PHE A 190 9.75 -12.27 -5.72
N LEU A 191 9.74 -11.38 -4.71
CA LEU A 191 9.71 -9.94 -4.99
C LEU A 191 10.99 -9.43 -5.61
N ALA A 192 12.15 -9.93 -5.17
CA ALA A 192 13.41 -9.64 -5.83
C ALA A 192 13.40 -10.11 -7.29
N THR A 193 12.84 -11.30 -7.56
CA THR A 193 12.67 -11.81 -8.94
C THR A 193 11.73 -10.91 -9.73
N PHE A 194 10.59 -10.55 -9.15
CA PHE A 194 9.62 -9.64 -9.74
C PHE A 194 10.25 -8.28 -10.08
N ASN A 195 11.05 -7.71 -9.19
CA ASN A 195 11.75 -6.45 -9.44
C ASN A 195 12.73 -6.57 -10.62
N ARG A 196 13.50 -7.66 -10.69
CA ARG A 196 14.41 -7.94 -11.83
C ARG A 196 13.66 -8.09 -13.15
N LEU A 197 12.50 -8.75 -13.14
CA LEU A 197 11.74 -9.06 -14.35
C LEU A 197 11.01 -7.85 -14.95
N TYR A 198 10.54 -6.94 -14.10
CA TYR A 198 9.57 -5.92 -14.49
C TYR A 198 10.06 -4.48 -14.34
N SER A 199 11.31 -4.29 -13.92
CA SER A 199 11.85 -2.96 -13.70
C SER A 199 13.32 -2.82 -14.04
N VAL A 200 13.74 -1.59 -14.32
CA VAL A 200 15.14 -1.23 -14.49
C VAL A 200 15.44 -0.05 -13.57
N THR A 201 16.37 -0.25 -12.65
CA THR A 201 16.86 0.80 -11.76
C THR A 201 18.04 1.49 -12.42
N LYS A 202 17.91 2.80 -12.70
CA LYS A 202 19.00 3.58 -13.32
C LYS A 202 20.16 3.88 -12.36
N ASP A 203 19.90 3.81 -11.06
CA ASP A 203 20.84 4.15 -9.99
C ASP A 203 20.67 3.15 -8.85
N ALA A 204 21.68 2.31 -8.63
CA ALA A 204 21.61 1.25 -7.62
C ALA A 204 21.41 1.77 -6.19
N ASN A 205 21.62 3.06 -5.94
CA ASN A 205 21.45 3.68 -4.62
C ASN A 205 20.09 4.37 -4.44
N ASP A 206 19.24 4.42 -5.48
CA ASP A 206 17.94 5.10 -5.39
C ASP A 206 16.86 4.33 -6.15
N VAL A 207 16.07 3.56 -5.39
CA VAL A 207 14.93 2.79 -5.92
C VAL A 207 13.87 3.67 -6.59
N ARG A 208 13.79 4.98 -6.29
CA ARG A 208 12.82 5.89 -6.93
C ARG A 208 13.15 6.16 -8.39
N LYS A 209 14.41 5.94 -8.79
CA LYS A 209 14.84 5.98 -10.20
C LYS A 209 14.56 4.68 -10.95
N THR A 210 13.80 3.77 -10.33
CA THR A 210 13.32 2.54 -10.96
C THR A 210 12.17 2.83 -11.90
N ARG A 211 12.30 2.35 -13.13
CA ARG A 211 11.27 2.47 -14.16
C ARG A 211 10.68 1.11 -14.48
N LEU A 212 9.35 1.05 -14.58
CA LEU A 212 8.63 -0.14 -15.05
C LEU A 212 8.95 -0.40 -16.52
N LEU A 213 9.22 -1.66 -16.86
CA LEU A 213 9.38 -2.10 -18.24
C LEU A 213 8.00 -2.10 -18.93
N LYS A 214 7.81 -1.16 -19.86
CA LYS A 214 6.54 -0.96 -20.57
C LYS A 214 6.14 -2.23 -21.34
N GLY A 215 4.86 -2.59 -21.29
CA GLY A 215 4.32 -3.78 -21.97
C GLY A 215 4.40 -5.08 -21.18
N ARG A 216 5.35 -5.22 -20.23
CA ARG A 216 5.51 -6.42 -19.39
C ARG A 216 4.55 -6.45 -18.19
N VAL A 217 4.17 -5.26 -17.72
CA VAL A 217 3.33 -5.06 -16.53
C VAL A 217 1.84 -4.92 -16.87
N SER A 218 1.50 -4.46 -18.08
CA SER A 218 0.10 -4.30 -18.48
C SER A 218 -0.53 -5.64 -18.86
N ALA A 219 -1.58 -6.04 -18.14
CA ALA A 219 -2.31 -7.29 -18.38
C ALA A 219 -3.21 -7.28 -19.63
N THR A 220 -3.46 -6.12 -20.23
CA THR A 220 -4.45 -5.98 -21.30
C THR A 220 -3.85 -5.28 -22.51
N GLY A 221 -3.78 -6.00 -23.63
CA GLY A 221 -3.74 -5.37 -24.94
C GLY A 221 -5.04 -4.61 -25.24
N PRO A 222 -5.05 -3.75 -26.28
CA PRO A 222 -6.29 -3.17 -26.76
C PRO A 222 -7.32 -4.27 -27.02
N LEU A 223 -8.58 -4.00 -26.70
CA LEU A 223 -9.68 -4.92 -26.99
C LEU A 223 -9.71 -5.15 -28.51
N LYS A 224 -9.46 -6.37 -28.95
CA LYS A 224 -9.61 -6.77 -30.36
C LYS A 224 -10.82 -7.69 -30.43
N GLY A 225 -11.94 -7.18 -30.95
CA GLY A 225 -13.20 -7.93 -31.05
C GLY A 225 -13.82 -8.30 -29.70
N GLY A 226 -13.77 -7.40 -28.70
CA GLY A 226 -14.39 -7.62 -27.38
C GLY A 226 -13.67 -8.62 -26.47
N LYS A 227 -12.58 -9.25 -26.93
CA LYS A 227 -11.74 -10.14 -26.12
C LYS A 227 -10.45 -9.42 -25.69
N LYS A 228 -10.09 -9.57 -24.41
CA LYS A 228 -8.79 -9.14 -23.88
C LYS A 228 -7.71 -10.05 -24.46
N VAL A 229 -6.85 -9.50 -25.33
CA VAL A 229 -5.67 -10.21 -25.84
C VAL A 229 -4.59 -10.14 -24.77
N GLU A 230 -4.11 -11.29 -24.28
CA GLU A 230 -2.92 -11.35 -23.41
C GLU A 230 -1.72 -10.88 -24.23
N LYS A 231 -1.10 -9.78 -23.79
CA LYS A 231 -0.19 -9.01 -24.65
C LYS A 231 1.24 -9.58 -24.69
N TRP A 232 1.66 -10.35 -23.67
CA TRP A 232 3.04 -10.85 -23.55
C TRP A 232 3.14 -12.19 -22.77
N PRO A 233 3.96 -13.15 -23.22
CA PRO A 233 4.18 -14.44 -22.53
C PRO A 233 4.77 -14.23 -21.12
N GLY A 234 5.70 -13.29 -20.94
CA GLY A 234 6.28 -12.92 -19.63
C GLY A 234 5.46 -11.93 -18.79
N SER A 235 4.15 -11.78 -19.01
CA SER A 235 3.35 -10.76 -18.30
C SER A 235 3.24 -11.03 -16.79
N PHE A 236 3.06 -9.98 -15.98
CA PHE A 236 2.91 -10.08 -14.53
C PHE A 236 1.85 -11.10 -14.08
N ARG A 237 0.68 -11.12 -14.73
CA ARG A 237 -0.39 -12.08 -14.39
C ARG A 237 0.02 -13.53 -14.67
N ARG A 238 0.83 -13.76 -15.70
CA ARG A 238 1.39 -15.10 -15.98
C ARG A 238 2.45 -15.48 -14.96
N CYS A 239 3.32 -14.55 -14.57
CA CYS A 239 4.28 -14.77 -13.48
C CYS A 239 3.59 -15.18 -12.18
N ILE A 240 2.53 -14.47 -11.75
CA ILE A 240 1.71 -14.88 -10.59
C ILE A 240 1.17 -16.31 -10.77
N LYS A 241 0.54 -16.62 -11.91
CA LYS A 241 -0.02 -17.96 -12.16
C LYS A 241 1.05 -19.04 -12.12
N ARG A 242 2.23 -18.78 -12.71
CA ARG A 242 3.35 -19.71 -12.75
C ARG A 242 3.90 -19.95 -11.35
N TYR A 243 4.12 -18.88 -10.58
CA TYR A 243 4.53 -18.98 -9.18
C TYR A 243 3.53 -19.80 -8.35
N GLN A 244 2.22 -19.58 -8.51
CA GLN A 244 1.19 -20.38 -7.84
C GLN A 244 1.17 -21.85 -8.25
N GLN A 245 1.61 -22.18 -9.48
CA GLN A 245 1.78 -23.58 -9.88
C GLN A 245 3.01 -24.18 -9.22
N LEU A 246 4.12 -23.44 -9.17
CA LEU A 246 5.35 -23.88 -8.53
C LEU A 246 5.16 -24.10 -7.03
N SER A 247 4.38 -23.26 -6.34
CA SER A 247 4.15 -23.37 -4.88
C SER A 247 3.40 -24.64 -4.47
N ARG A 248 2.77 -25.33 -5.43
CA ARG A 248 2.11 -26.62 -5.19
C ARG A 248 3.09 -27.78 -5.14
N THR A 249 4.29 -27.59 -5.68
CA THR A 249 5.28 -28.67 -5.86
C THR A 249 6.57 -28.38 -5.09
N PHE A 250 6.92 -27.10 -4.94
CA PHE A 250 8.16 -26.65 -4.34
C PHE A 250 7.86 -25.70 -3.17
N ASP A 251 8.76 -25.67 -2.18
CA ASP A 251 8.72 -24.66 -1.11
C ASP A 251 9.31 -23.33 -1.60
N ILE A 252 8.60 -22.68 -2.50
CA ILE A 252 9.10 -21.48 -3.19
C ILE A 252 9.14 -20.23 -2.31
N HIS A 253 8.57 -20.29 -1.11
CA HIS A 253 8.57 -19.16 -0.16
C HIS A 253 9.95 -18.91 0.45
N HIS A 254 10.77 -19.97 0.53
CA HIS A 254 12.12 -19.92 1.06
C HIS A 254 13.19 -19.99 -0.04
N MET A 255 12.78 -20.03 -1.31
CA MET A 255 13.71 -20.09 -2.44
C MET A 255 14.45 -18.76 -2.62
N PRO A 256 15.78 -18.79 -2.80
CA PRO A 256 16.56 -17.64 -3.24
C PRO A 256 16.07 -17.08 -4.57
N THR A 257 16.31 -15.79 -4.82
CA THR A 257 15.90 -15.09 -6.04
C THR A 257 16.33 -15.80 -7.33
N ASP A 258 17.55 -16.32 -7.36
CA ASP A 258 18.10 -16.97 -8.55
C ASP A 258 17.39 -18.31 -8.83
N GLU A 259 17.02 -19.06 -7.78
CA GLU A 259 16.26 -20.30 -7.90
C GLU A 259 14.82 -20.05 -8.35
N VAL A 260 14.17 -19.01 -7.80
CA VAL A 260 12.83 -18.60 -8.24
C VAL A 260 12.87 -18.19 -9.72
N SER A 261 13.88 -17.41 -10.12
CA SER A 261 14.07 -16.98 -11.52
C SER A 261 14.23 -18.18 -12.45
N LEU A 262 15.05 -19.16 -12.08
CA LEU A 262 15.25 -20.40 -12.84
C LEU A 262 13.97 -21.25 -12.92
N ALA A 263 13.24 -21.37 -11.80
CA ALA A 263 12.03 -22.19 -11.73
C ALA A 263 10.86 -21.61 -12.55
N LEU A 264 10.80 -20.29 -12.68
CA LEU A 264 9.82 -19.61 -13.55
C LEU A 264 9.98 -20.03 -15.01
N GLY A 265 11.21 -20.26 -15.47
CA GLY A 265 11.56 -20.78 -16.80
C GLY A 265 11.80 -19.70 -17.85
N ASP A 266 12.18 -20.13 -19.06
CA ASP A 266 12.69 -19.29 -20.14
C ASP A 266 11.71 -18.19 -20.62
N GLU A 267 10.42 -18.35 -20.37
CA GLU A 267 9.41 -17.33 -20.72
C GLU A 267 9.57 -16.01 -19.92
N PHE A 268 10.38 -16.04 -18.86
CA PHE A 268 10.73 -14.89 -18.01
C PHE A 268 12.24 -14.56 -18.05
N VAL A 269 13.02 -15.14 -18.96
CA VAL A 269 14.43 -14.75 -19.15
C VAL A 269 14.47 -13.55 -20.08
N PHE A 270 15.03 -12.43 -19.62
CA PHE A 270 15.14 -11.20 -20.40
C PHE A 270 16.61 -10.86 -20.62
N THR A 271 16.99 -10.63 -21.87
CA THR A 271 18.33 -10.12 -22.22
C THR A 271 18.29 -8.60 -22.27
N ASP A 272 19.42 -7.93 -21.99
CA ASP A 272 19.55 -6.46 -22.01
C ASP A 272 19.22 -5.82 -23.40
N GLU A 273 18.97 -6.65 -24.42
CA GLU A 273 18.61 -6.25 -25.78
C GLU A 273 17.10 -6.03 -26.00
N ASP A 274 16.23 -6.32 -25.02
CA ASP A 274 14.75 -6.17 -25.08
C ASP A 274 14.17 -4.99 -24.27
#